data_AF-A0A662VGJ3-F1
#
_entry.id   AF-A0A662VGJ3-F1
#
_cell.length_a   1.000
_cell.length_b   1.000
_cell.length_c   1.000
_cell.angle_alpha   90.00
_cell.angle_beta   90.00
_cell.angle_gamma   90.00
#
_symmetry.space_group_name_H-M   'P 1'
#
loop_
_entity.id
_entity.type
_entity.pdbx_description
1 polymer ?
#
loop_
_entity_poly.entity_id
_entity_poly.type
_entity_poly.pdbx_seq_one_letter_code
_entity_poly.pdbx_strand_id
1 'polypeptide(L)'
;MKPAKYECRLCGRIVCEEDYDHEKKLCKVCSSALCEICGKNLSIGYCMVCGRSGCEDCLIQVSTVSYVCKECIRKGRYRLARKTVS
;
A
#
# COMPACT_ATOMS: atom_id res chain seq x y z
N MET A 1 -0.48 11.23 28.65
CA MET A 1 0.36 11.23 27.43
C MET A 1 1.55 10.32 27.69
N LYS A 2 1.81 9.30 26.87
CA LYS A 2 2.97 8.41 27.05
C LYS A 2 4.21 9.00 26.38
N PRO A 3 5.43 8.75 26.91
CA PRO A 3 6.66 9.26 26.32
C PRO A 3 6.93 8.66 24.93
N ALA A 4 7.36 9.49 23.99
CA ALA A 4 7.83 9.06 22.67
C ALA A 4 9.26 8.54 22.78
N LYS A 5 9.48 7.30 22.32
CA LYS A 5 10.74 6.57 22.52
C LYS A 5 11.24 5.83 21.27
N TYR A 6 10.38 5.61 20.28
CA TYR A 6 10.70 4.78 19.12
C TYR A 6 10.63 5.58 17.82
N GLU A 7 11.71 5.59 17.06
CA GLU A 7 11.76 6.23 15.75
C GLU A 7 11.23 5.29 14.66
N CYS A 8 10.27 5.77 13.87
CA CYS A 8 9.78 5.06 12.70
C CYS A 8 10.83 5.11 11.57
N ARG A 9 11.35 3.95 11.15
CA ARG A 9 12.37 3.87 10.08
C ARG A 9 11.93 4.40 8.71
N LEU A 10 10.63 4.64 8.51
CA LEU A 10 10.05 5.05 7.22
C LEU A 10 9.78 6.54 7.14
N CYS A 11 9.25 7.16 8.21
CA CYS A 11 8.89 8.58 8.22
C CYS A 11 9.69 9.42 9.23
N GLY A 12 10.55 8.80 10.04
CA GLY A 12 11.39 9.46 11.05
C GLY A 12 10.63 9.97 12.28
N ARG A 13 9.30 9.81 12.36
CA ARG A 13 8.54 10.23 13.54
C ARG A 13 8.93 9.39 14.76
N ILE A 14 9.13 10.07 15.90
CA ILE A 14 9.32 9.41 17.20
C ILE A 14 7.95 9.26 17.86
N VAL A 15 7.56 8.03 18.19
CA VAL A 15 6.25 7.69 18.75
C VAL A 15 6.37 6.94 20.06
N CYS A 16 5.28 6.88 20.83
CA CYS A 16 5.23 6.08 22.04
C CYS A 16 5.10 4.58 21.72
N GLU A 17 5.32 3.72 22.71
CA GLU A 17 5.19 2.25 22.58
C GLU A 17 3.86 1.84 21.93
N GLU A 18 2.75 2.46 22.35
CA GLU A 18 1.42 2.09 21.86
C GLU A 18 1.20 2.41 20.39
N ASP A 19 1.97 3.34 19.84
CA ASP A 19 1.89 3.77 18.44
C ASP A 19 3.02 3.17 17.60
N TYR A 20 3.80 2.25 18.15
CA TYR A 20 4.89 1.57 17.48
C TYR A 20 4.53 0.10 17.19
N ASP A 21 4.84 -0.34 15.98
CA ASP A 21 4.78 -1.73 15.53
C ASP A 21 6.20 -2.29 15.61
N HIS A 22 6.45 -3.11 16.63
CA HIS A 22 7.78 -3.66 16.91
C HIS A 22 8.22 -4.71 15.88
N GLU A 23 7.28 -5.46 15.31
CA GLU A 23 7.58 -6.49 14.30
C GLU A 23 8.07 -5.82 13.01
N LYS A 24 7.41 -4.74 12.59
CA LYS A 24 7.76 -4.02 11.34
C LYS A 24 8.77 -2.90 11.54
N LYS A 25 9.03 -2.51 12.79
CA LYS A 25 9.86 -1.34 13.17
C LYS A 25 9.35 -0.04 12.55
N LEU A 26 8.04 0.18 12.63
CA LEU A 26 7.34 1.33 12.06
C LEU A 26 6.39 1.92 13.08
N CYS A 27 6.03 3.20 12.95
CA CYS A 27 4.83 3.67 13.63
C CYS A 27 3.59 2.98 13.04
N LYS A 28 2.55 2.80 13.84
CA LYS A 28 1.30 2.11 13.45
C LYS A 28 0.65 2.74 12.21
N VAL A 29 0.77 4.06 12.03
CA VAL A 29 0.30 4.76 10.82
C VAL A 29 1.04 4.29 9.56
N CYS A 30 2.37 4.21 9.63
CA CYS A 30 3.15 3.69 8.50
C CYS A 30 2.90 2.19 8.30
N SER A 31 2.78 1.41 9.38
CA SER A 31 2.46 -0.02 9.32
C SER A 31 1.11 -0.29 8.63
N SER A 32 0.08 0.51 8.94
CA SER A 32 -1.25 0.38 8.33
C SER A 32 -1.32 0.92 6.91
N ALA A 33 -0.42 1.85 6.54
CA ALA A 33 -0.31 2.39 5.19
C ALA A 33 0.53 1.52 4.24
N LEU A 34 1.12 0.41 4.71
CA LEU A 34 1.83 -0.52 3.83
C LEU A 34 0.87 -1.19 2.84
N CYS A 35 1.40 -1.48 1.67
CA CYS A 35 0.71 -2.25 0.65
C CYS A 35 0.25 -3.61 1.20
N GLU A 36 -1.06 -3.87 1.14
CA GLU A 36 -1.66 -5.14 1.58
C GLU A 36 -1.32 -6.33 0.67
N ILE A 37 -0.67 -6.09 -0.47
CA ILE A 37 -0.31 -7.12 -1.45
C ILE A 37 1.11 -7.64 -1.20
N CYS A 38 2.08 -6.74 -0.98
CA CYS A 38 3.49 -7.12 -0.80
C CYS A 38 4.05 -6.86 0.59
N GLY A 39 3.43 -5.98 1.39
CA GLY A 39 3.90 -5.58 2.72
C GLY A 39 5.21 -4.79 2.75
N LYS A 40 5.75 -4.39 1.58
CA LYS A 40 7.09 -3.76 1.48
C LYS A 40 7.05 -2.24 1.33
N ASN A 41 6.21 -1.74 0.43
CA ASN A 41 6.14 -0.33 0.04
C ASN A 41 4.84 0.31 0.54
N LEU A 42 4.82 1.64 0.69
CA LEU A 42 3.60 2.38 1.01
C LEU A 42 2.55 2.24 -0.09
N SER A 43 1.29 2.17 0.32
CA SER A 43 0.16 2.18 -0.60
C SER A 43 0.02 3.56 -1.26
N ILE A 44 -0.22 3.56 -2.58
CA ILE A 44 -0.52 4.76 -3.38
C ILE A 44 -2.01 4.86 -3.72
N GLY A 45 -2.79 3.82 -3.42
CA GLY A 45 -4.20 3.73 -3.77
C GLY A 45 -4.75 2.34 -3.54
N TYR A 46 -5.95 2.08 -4.07
CA TYR A 46 -6.66 0.83 -3.85
C TYR A 46 -7.03 0.19 -5.19
N CYS A 47 -7.01 -1.15 -5.22
CA CYS A 47 -7.54 -1.89 -6.36
C CYS A 47 -9.06 -1.73 -6.43
N MET A 48 -9.58 -1.12 -7.50
CA MET A 48 -11.03 -0.93 -7.68
C MET A 48 -11.83 -2.24 -7.74
N VAL A 49 -11.14 -3.39 -7.95
CA VAL A 49 -11.76 -4.72 -8.08
C VAL A 49 -11.84 -5.46 -6.74
N CYS A 50 -10.83 -5.36 -5.88
CA CYS A 50 -10.77 -6.14 -4.63
C CYS A 50 -10.62 -5.30 -3.36
N GLY A 51 -10.56 -3.98 -3.45
CA GLY A 51 -10.50 -3.06 -2.31
C GLY A 51 -9.14 -2.98 -1.61
N ARG A 52 -8.25 -3.97 -1.76
CA ARG A 52 -6.92 -3.94 -1.13
C ARG A 52 -6.08 -2.75 -1.58
N SER A 53 -5.38 -2.15 -0.63
CA SER A 53 -4.39 -1.11 -0.82
C SER A 53 -3.14 -1.65 -1.51
N GLY A 54 -2.52 -0.85 -2.36
CA GLY A 54 -1.43 -1.30 -3.23
C GLY A 54 -0.38 -0.22 -3.47
N CYS A 55 0.89 -0.63 -3.52
CA CYS A 55 1.99 0.25 -3.96
C CYS A 55 2.07 0.35 -5.49
N GLU A 56 2.93 1.22 -5.98
CA GLU A 56 3.22 1.40 -7.40
C GLU A 56 3.62 0.09 -8.12
N ASP A 57 4.34 -0.80 -7.45
CA ASP A 57 4.75 -2.08 -8.03
C ASP A 57 3.60 -3.09 -8.13
N CYS A 58 2.57 -2.97 -7.30
CA CYS A 58 1.49 -3.95 -7.21
C CYS A 58 0.23 -3.51 -7.97
N LEU A 59 0.08 -2.20 -8.21
CA LEU A 59 -1.04 -1.60 -8.91
C LEU A 59 -0.69 -1.26 -10.36
N ILE A 60 -1.68 -1.31 -11.23
CA ILE A 60 -1.64 -0.79 -12.59
C ILE A 60 -2.72 0.26 -12.68
N GLN A 61 -2.36 1.48 -13.10
CA GLN A 61 -3.32 2.54 -13.35
C GLN A 61 -4.09 2.24 -14.64
N VAL A 62 -5.41 2.11 -14.55
CA VAL A 62 -6.28 1.76 -15.68
C VAL A 62 -7.12 2.93 -16.18
N SER A 63 -7.20 4.00 -15.40
CA SER A 63 -7.81 5.29 -15.75
C SER A 63 -7.11 6.42 -15.00
N THR A 64 -7.49 7.67 -15.26
CA THR A 64 -6.95 8.83 -14.55
C THR A 64 -7.08 8.73 -13.02
N VAL A 65 -8.08 7.99 -12.52
CA VAL A 65 -8.42 7.94 -11.08
C VAL A 65 -8.51 6.51 -10.51
N SER A 66 -8.23 5.47 -11.30
CA SER A 66 -8.48 4.08 -10.88
C SER A 66 -7.28 3.16 -11.10
N TYR A 67 -7.07 2.27 -10.13
CA TYR A 67 -6.03 1.25 -10.16
C TYR A 67 -6.63 -0.16 -10.10
N VAL A 68 -5.93 -1.12 -10.70
CA VAL A 68 -6.21 -2.54 -10.56
C VAL A 68 -4.93 -3.26 -10.16
N CYS A 69 -4.99 -4.17 -9.19
CA CYS A 69 -3.81 -4.93 -8.78
C CYS A 69 -3.46 -6.03 -9.79
N LYS A 70 -2.17 -6.30 -9.92
CA LYS A 70 -1.62 -7.37 -10.79
C LYS A 70 -2.23 -8.74 -10.49
N GLU A 71 -2.59 -9.00 -9.23
CA GLU A 71 -3.23 -10.26 -8.84
C GLU A 71 -4.64 -10.42 -9.41
N CYS A 72 -5.46 -9.36 -9.45
CA CYS A 72 -6.80 -9.41 -10.04
C CYS A 72 -6.73 -9.65 -11.55
N ILE A 73 -5.75 -9.04 -12.22
CA ILE A 73 -5.49 -9.27 -13.65
C ILE A 73 -5.08 -10.73 -13.88
N ARG A 74 -4.10 -11.24 -13.10
CA ARG A 74 -3.65 -12.64 -13.20
C ARG A 74 -4.77 -13.65 -12.96
N LYS A 75 -5.70 -13.35 -12.03
CA LYS A 75 -6.87 -14.17 -11.72
C LYS A 75 -8.03 -13.99 -12.71
N GLY A 76 -7.87 -13.17 -13.75
CA GLY A 76 -8.93 -12.91 -14.73
C GLY A 76 -10.12 -12.11 -14.21
N ARG A 77 -10.01 -11.50 -13.03
CA ARG A 77 -11.07 -10.65 -12.43
C ARG A 77 -11.17 -9.28 -13.09
N TYR A 78 -10.17 -8.92 -13.90
CA TYR A 78 -10.15 -7.72 -14.73
C TYR A 78 -9.33 -7.99 -15.98
N ARG A 79 -9.76 -7.46 -17.13
CA ARG A 79 -9.03 -7.54 -18.40
C ARG A 79 -8.65 -6.13 -18.83
N LEU A 80 -7.36 -5.90 -19.05
CA LEU A 80 -6.87 -4.65 -19.63
C LEU A 80 -7.44 -4.53 -21.05
N ALA A 81 -8.08 -3.40 -21.36
CA ALA A 81 -8.40 -3.08 -22.74
C ALA A 81 -7.09 -2.98 -23.52
N ARG A 82 -6.98 -3.68 -24.65
CA ARG A 82 -5.85 -3.49 -25.56
C ARG A 82 -5.94 -2.05 -26.08
N LYS A 83 -4.90 -1.25 -25.84
CA LYS A 83 -4.73 -0.02 -26.61
C LYS A 83 -4.47 -0.46 -28.05
N THR A 84 -5.40 -0.17 -28.96
CA THR A 84 -5.09 -0.16 -30.39
C THR A 84 -4.03 0.91 -30.56
N VAL A 85 -2.80 0.50 -30.87
CA VAL A 85 -1.77 1.43 -31.33
C VAL A 85 -2.25 1.85 -32.72
N SER A 86 -2.79 3.06 -32.83
CA SER A 86 -2.95 3.76 -34.10
C SER A 86 -1.62 4.34 -34.54
#